data_AF-A0A7C1E6B0-F1
#
_entry.id   AF-A0A7C1E6B0-F1
#
_cell.length_a   1.000
_cell.length_b   1.000
_cell.length_c   1.000
_cell.angle_alpha   90.00
_cell.angle_beta   90.00
_cell.angle_gamma   90.00
#
_symmetry.space_group_name_H-M   'P 1'
#
loop_
_entity.id
_entity.type
_entity.pdbx_description
1 polymer ?
#
loop_
_entity_poly.entity_id
_entity_poly.type
_entity_poly.pdbx_seq_one_letter_code
_entity_poly.pdbx_strand_id
1 'polypeptide(L)'
;MHSCHFSTLVIAALLAIAPGITAQSPVKPQPVPLPSSELRRFHSDIMDQDLLIYVQLPLDYVSGGSKKYPVLYVTDGNRNFPLYANISTLLGFPPTGFPQVIVVGIAYDIEDMFQWAAWRTRDLTPTVNRGDEQYWEGLLRR
;
A
#
# COMPACT_ATOMS: atom_id res chain seq x y z
N MET A 1 57.21 -64.91 -22.06
CA MET A 1 56.76 -63.73 -22.83
C MET A 1 55.27 -63.57 -22.63
N HIS A 2 54.80 -62.70 -21.73
CA HIS A 2 53.49 -62.06 -21.79
C HIS A 2 53.54 -60.79 -20.93
N SER A 3 53.17 -59.68 -21.56
CA SER A 3 53.52 -58.32 -21.17
C SER A 3 52.58 -57.67 -20.17
N CYS A 4 53.18 -56.71 -19.47
CA CYS A 4 52.68 -55.73 -18.54
C CYS A 4 51.55 -54.83 -19.09
N HIS A 5 50.45 -54.70 -18.33
CA HIS A 5 49.53 -53.55 -18.38
C HIS A 5 49.01 -53.27 -16.96
N PHE A 6 49.69 -52.41 -16.19
CA PHE A 6 49.13 -51.85 -14.95
C PHE A 6 48.59 -50.46 -15.29
N SER A 7 47.30 -50.42 -15.60
CA SER A 7 46.58 -49.25 -16.05
C SER A 7 46.16 -48.39 -14.86
N THR A 8 46.66 -47.16 -14.84
CA THR A 8 45.89 -45.93 -14.60
C THR A 8 44.90 -45.94 -13.43
N LEU A 9 45.30 -45.57 -12.20
CA LEU A 9 44.31 -45.33 -11.14
C LEU A 9 44.79 -44.50 -9.93
N VAL A 10 45.30 -43.27 -10.11
CA VAL A 10 45.42 -42.33 -8.96
C VAL A 10 45.34 -40.85 -9.36
N ILE A 11 44.30 -40.38 -10.07
CA ILE A 11 43.93 -38.93 -10.04
C ILE A 11 42.41 -38.81 -10.22
N ALA A 12 41.62 -39.10 -9.19
CA ALA A 12 40.18 -38.82 -9.21
C ALA A 12 39.61 -38.62 -7.79
N ALA A 13 40.33 -37.93 -6.90
CA ALA A 13 39.87 -37.72 -5.53
C ALA A 13 40.14 -36.30 -4.97
N LEU A 14 40.12 -35.27 -5.84
CA LEU A 14 40.32 -33.88 -5.41
C LEU A 14 39.42 -32.89 -6.19
N LEU A 15 38.16 -33.25 -6.43
CA LEU A 15 37.18 -32.36 -7.04
C LEU A 15 35.81 -32.40 -6.33
N ALA A 16 35.79 -32.42 -5.00
CA ALA A 16 34.54 -32.50 -4.24
C ALA A 16 34.51 -31.62 -2.98
N ILE A 17 35.09 -30.42 -3.05
CA ILE A 17 34.80 -29.37 -2.07
C ILE A 17 34.37 -28.12 -2.83
N ALA A 18 33.21 -28.20 -3.49
CA ALA A 18 32.44 -26.99 -3.74
C ALA A 18 31.86 -26.58 -2.38
N PRO A 19 32.21 -25.41 -1.80
CA PRO A 19 31.46 -24.89 -0.68
C PRO A 19 30.01 -24.81 -1.14
N GLY A 20 29.13 -25.54 -0.44
CA GLY A 20 27.71 -25.54 -0.74
C GLY A 20 27.23 -24.10 -0.71
N ILE A 21 26.91 -23.56 -1.89
CA ILE A 21 26.09 -22.36 -2.01
C ILE A 21 24.72 -22.79 -1.49
N THR A 22 24.51 -22.67 -0.19
CA THR A 22 23.17 -22.81 0.38
C THR A 22 22.39 -21.61 -0.13
N ALA A 23 21.36 -21.88 -0.95
CA ALA A 23 20.39 -20.85 -1.28
C ALA A 23 19.82 -20.32 0.04
N GLN A 24 19.99 -19.01 0.30
CA GLN A 24 19.31 -18.38 1.44
C GLN A 24 17.81 -18.64 1.28
N SER A 25 17.17 -19.14 2.34
CA SER A 25 15.72 -19.27 2.35
C SER A 25 15.11 -17.91 2.00
N PRO A 26 14.12 -17.86 1.09
CA PRO A 26 13.52 -16.59 0.70
C PRO A 26 12.97 -15.92 1.96
N VAL A 27 13.54 -14.77 2.31
CA VAL A 27 13.06 -13.95 3.44
C VAL A 27 11.68 -13.44 3.04
N LYS A 28 10.65 -13.80 3.80
CA LYS A 28 9.30 -13.29 3.56
C LYS A 28 9.32 -11.76 3.72
N PRO A 29 8.87 -10.99 2.73
CA PRO A 29 8.77 -9.53 2.84
C PRO A 29 7.93 -9.15 4.06
N GLN A 30 8.41 -8.18 4.83
CA GLN A 30 7.64 -7.60 5.94
C GLN A 30 6.83 -6.41 5.43
N PRO A 31 5.54 -6.30 5.77
CA PRO A 31 4.76 -5.11 5.47
C PRO A 31 5.35 -3.86 6.14
N VAL A 32 5.21 -2.71 5.49
CA VAL A 32 5.58 -1.41 6.05
C VAL A 32 4.29 -0.66 6.40
N PRO A 33 3.72 -0.85 7.61
CA PRO A 33 2.50 -0.17 8.00
C PRO A 33 2.74 1.32 8.20
N LEU A 34 1.73 2.13 7.91
CA LEU A 34 1.77 3.55 8.23
C LEU A 34 1.43 3.74 9.72
N PRO A 35 2.30 4.37 10.53
CA PRO A 35 2.08 4.52 11.96
C PRO A 35 0.82 5.31 12.29
N SER A 36 0.20 4.99 13.43
CA SER A 36 -1.00 5.64 13.98
C SER A 36 -2.16 5.74 12.98
N SER A 37 -2.22 4.79 12.04
CA SER A 37 -3.26 4.73 11.04
C SER A 37 -4.08 3.47 11.14
N GLU A 38 -5.34 3.58 10.73
CA GLU A 38 -6.30 2.49 10.66
C GLU A 38 -7.15 2.62 9.40
N LEU A 39 -7.73 1.50 8.99
CA LEU A 39 -8.68 1.44 7.89
C LEU A 39 -10.03 0.98 8.43
N ARG A 40 -11.08 1.70 8.05
CA ARG A 40 -12.47 1.36 8.36
C ARG A 40 -13.24 1.18 7.06
N ARG A 41 -14.10 0.16 7.01
CA ARG A 41 -15.06 -0.02 5.92
C ARG A 41 -16.34 0.72 6.26
N PHE A 42 -16.90 1.45 5.30
CA PHE A 42 -18.13 2.22 5.46
C PHE A 42 -19.03 1.98 4.25
N HIS A 43 -20.26 1.53 4.48
CA HIS A 43 -21.26 1.42 3.42
C HIS A 43 -22.03 2.74 3.28
N SER A 44 -22.15 3.26 2.07
CA SER A 44 -22.89 4.49 1.77
C SER A 44 -24.27 4.17 1.19
N ASP A 45 -25.33 4.44 1.94
CA ASP A 45 -26.72 4.22 1.48
C ASP A 45 -27.08 5.09 0.26
N ILE A 46 -26.43 6.24 0.08
CA ILE A 46 -26.69 7.16 -1.04
C ILE A 46 -26.11 6.61 -2.35
N MET A 47 -24.96 5.94 -2.27
CA MET A 47 -24.26 5.40 -3.44
C MET A 47 -24.48 3.90 -3.63
N ASP A 48 -25.09 3.24 -2.64
CA ASP A 48 -25.16 1.77 -2.53
C ASP A 48 -23.78 1.13 -2.77
N GLN A 49 -22.76 1.67 -2.08
CA GLN A 49 -21.37 1.33 -2.35
C GLN A 49 -20.53 1.36 -1.07
N ASP A 50 -19.65 0.37 -0.94
CA ASP A 50 -18.62 0.33 0.09
C ASP A 50 -17.48 1.31 -0.22
N LEU A 51 -17.13 2.09 0.80
CA LEU A 51 -15.99 2.97 0.85
C LEU A 51 -14.97 2.47 1.88
N LEU A 52 -13.74 2.89 1.66
CA LEU A 52 -12.62 2.72 2.58
C LEU A 52 -12.32 4.07 3.22
N ILE A 53 -12.37 4.13 4.56
CA ILE A 53 -12.07 5.31 5.35
C ILE A 53 -10.74 5.07 6.06
N TYR A 54 -9.69 5.69 5.55
CA TYR A 54 -8.38 5.69 6.17
C TYR A 54 -8.32 6.80 7.21
N VAL A 55 -7.89 6.49 8.43
CA VAL A 55 -7.78 7.47 9.51
C VAL A 55 -6.37 7.44 10.05
N GLN A 56 -5.71 8.59 10.14
CA GLN A 56 -4.47 8.76 10.90
C GLN A 56 -4.74 9.68 12.09
N LEU A 57 -4.34 9.22 13.28
CA LEU A 57 -4.39 10.00 14.51
C LEU A 57 -3.04 10.71 14.73
N PRO A 58 -3.05 11.97 15.21
CA PRO A 58 -1.83 12.69 15.51
C PRO A 58 -1.02 12.01 16.63
N LEU A 59 0.29 12.32 16.68
CA LEU A 59 1.24 11.64 17.58
C LEU A 59 0.90 11.75 19.06
N ASP A 60 0.25 12.85 19.46
CA ASP A 60 -0.14 13.12 20.84
C ASP A 60 -1.60 12.76 21.15
N TYR A 61 -2.27 12.02 20.25
CA TYR A 61 -3.66 11.64 20.42
C TYR A 61 -3.85 10.72 21.64
N VAL A 62 -4.79 11.09 22.50
CA VAL A 62 -5.17 10.30 23.69
C VAL A 62 -6.65 9.95 23.60
N SER A 63 -6.96 8.65 23.60
CA SER A 63 -8.34 8.16 23.63
C SER A 63 -9.06 8.63 24.88
N GLY A 64 -10.26 9.20 24.72
CA GLY A 64 -11.02 9.81 25.83
C GLY A 64 -10.44 11.14 26.35
N GLY A 65 -9.42 11.69 25.71
CA GLY A 65 -8.85 12.99 26.05
C GLY A 65 -9.78 14.16 25.71
N SER A 66 -9.54 15.32 26.33
CA SER A 66 -10.32 16.56 26.11
C SER A 66 -9.75 17.45 25.00
N LYS A 67 -8.55 17.16 24.49
CA LYS A 67 -7.91 17.93 23.43
C LYS A 67 -8.70 17.79 22.12
N LYS A 68 -8.98 18.92 21.50
CA LYS A 68 -9.64 18.97 20.19
C LYS A 68 -8.58 19.00 19.09
N TYR A 69 -8.82 18.22 18.04
CA TYR A 69 -7.96 18.14 16.87
C TYR A 69 -8.72 18.63 15.64
N PRO A 70 -8.15 19.51 14.81
CA PRO A 70 -8.68 19.73 13.47
C PRO A 70 -8.65 18.43 12.67
N VAL A 71 -9.61 18.28 11.76
CA VAL A 71 -9.74 17.11 10.90
C VAL A 71 -9.53 17.55 9.45
N LEU A 72 -8.58 16.92 8.78
CA LEU A 72 -8.32 17.08 7.35
C LEU A 72 -8.96 15.92 6.59
N TYR A 73 -10.03 16.20 5.84
CA TYR A 73 -10.63 15.24 4.92
C TYR A 73 -9.92 15.30 3.56
N VAL A 74 -9.58 14.14 3.03
CA VAL A 74 -8.80 13.98 1.80
C VAL A 74 -9.54 13.06 0.85
N THR A 75 -9.90 13.55 -0.34
CA THR A 75 -10.45 12.72 -1.43
C THR A 75 -9.34 11.93 -2.12
N ASP A 76 -9.72 10.92 -2.91
CA ASP A 76 -8.77 10.00 -3.55
C ASP A 76 -7.83 9.32 -2.52
N GLY A 77 -8.38 8.90 -1.38
CA GLY A 77 -7.64 8.34 -0.25
C GLY A 77 -6.78 7.13 -0.63
N ASN A 78 -7.19 6.33 -1.63
CA ASN A 78 -6.41 5.22 -2.19
C ASN A 78 -4.98 5.64 -2.58
N ARG A 79 -4.80 6.88 -3.06
CA ARG A 79 -3.51 7.42 -3.51
C ARG A 79 -2.93 8.47 -2.57
N ASN A 80 -3.80 9.31 -2.04
CA ASN A 80 -3.40 10.53 -1.37
C ASN A 80 -3.16 10.34 0.13
N PHE A 81 -3.86 9.41 0.79
CA PHE A 81 -3.82 9.29 2.24
C PHE A 81 -2.40 9.15 2.82
N PRO A 82 -1.52 8.26 2.32
CA PRO A 82 -0.17 8.12 2.86
C PRO A 82 0.66 9.40 2.71
N LEU A 83 0.45 10.16 1.64
CA LEU A 83 1.17 11.43 1.42
C LEU A 83 0.78 12.46 2.49
N TYR A 84 -0.52 12.71 2.66
CA TYR A 84 -1.00 13.69 3.64
C TYR A 84 -0.69 13.27 5.08
N ALA A 85 -0.76 11.98 5.37
CA ALA A 85 -0.44 11.43 6.68
C ALA A 85 1.05 11.55 7.06
N ASN A 86 1.96 11.44 6.09
CA ASN A 86 3.38 11.70 6.33
C ASN A 86 3.65 13.21 6.46
N ILE A 87 3.03 14.04 5.62
CA ILE A 87 3.18 15.50 5.68
C ILE A 87 2.66 16.05 7.01
N SER A 88 1.50 15.59 7.50
CA SER A 88 0.93 16.03 8.78
C SER A 88 1.89 15.74 9.95
N THR A 89 2.53 14.57 9.94
CA THR A 89 3.51 14.15 10.94
C THR A 89 4.76 15.02 10.87
N LEU A 90 5.29 15.25 9.66
CA LEU A 90 6.47 16.09 9.44
C LEU A 90 6.25 17.54 9.88
N LEU A 91 5.09 18.12 9.57
CA LEU A 91 4.78 19.50 9.95
C LEU A 91 4.47 19.63 11.45
N GLY A 92 3.85 18.59 12.04
CA GLY A 92 3.51 18.55 13.45
C GLY A 92 4.70 18.31 14.39
N PHE A 93 5.83 17.80 13.89
CA PHE A 93 7.01 17.49 14.70
C PHE A 93 8.35 17.80 14.01
N PRO A 94 9.25 18.59 14.62
CA PRO A 94 9.08 19.32 15.89
C PRO A 94 7.98 20.39 15.76
N PRO A 95 7.39 20.87 16.87
CA PRO A 95 6.29 21.84 16.79
C PRO A 95 6.70 23.13 16.06
N THR A 96 6.17 23.33 14.85
CA THR A 96 6.46 24.51 14.00
C THR A 96 5.34 25.55 13.98
N GLY A 97 4.32 25.37 14.82
CA GLY A 97 3.08 26.16 14.78
C GLY A 97 1.99 25.55 13.89
N PHE A 98 2.30 24.51 13.11
CA PHE A 98 1.30 23.68 12.47
C PHE A 98 0.56 22.82 13.52
N PRO A 99 -0.78 22.81 13.54
CA PRO A 99 -1.52 22.01 14.50
C PRO A 99 -1.37 20.50 14.21
N GLN A 100 -1.33 19.69 15.25
CA GLN A 100 -1.53 18.25 15.13
C GLN A 100 -2.94 17.98 14.58
N VAL A 101 -3.06 17.21 13.49
CA VAL A 101 -4.32 17.01 12.76
C VAL A 101 -4.69 15.54 12.70
N ILE A 102 -5.99 15.24 12.70
CA ILE A 102 -6.51 13.93 12.28
C ILE A 102 -6.65 13.96 10.77
N VAL A 103 -6.05 12.99 10.06
CA VAL A 103 -6.19 12.87 8.61
C VAL A 103 -7.21 11.78 8.29
N VAL A 104 -8.22 12.12 7.52
CA VAL A 104 -9.27 11.18 7.07
C VAL A 104 -9.24 11.08 5.55
N GLY A 105 -8.71 9.97 5.03
CA GLY A 105 -8.74 9.65 3.61
C GLY A 105 -10.03 8.94 3.23
N ILE A 106 -10.81 9.55 2.34
CA ILE A 106 -12.01 8.95 1.75
C ILE A 106 -11.59 8.25 0.47
N ALA A 107 -11.75 6.94 0.45
CA ALA A 107 -11.29 6.07 -0.61
C ALA A 107 -12.39 5.09 -1.01
N TYR A 108 -12.15 4.44 -2.13
CA TYR A 108 -13.04 3.44 -2.67
C TYR A 108 -12.49 2.03 -2.39
N ASP A 109 -13.37 1.06 -2.18
CA ASP A 109 -12.96 -0.34 -2.16
C ASP A 109 -12.87 -0.85 -3.60
N ILE A 110 -11.67 -0.79 -4.16
CA ILE A 110 -11.41 -1.02 -5.59
C ILE A 110 -10.70 -2.34 -5.82
N GLU A 111 -11.03 -2.98 -6.93
CA GLU A 111 -10.26 -4.09 -7.48
C GLU A 111 -9.05 -3.57 -8.28
N ASP A 112 -9.22 -2.46 -8.99
CA ASP A 112 -8.18 -1.85 -9.81
C ASP A 112 -8.28 -0.31 -9.93
N MET A 113 -7.29 0.26 -10.61
CA MET A 113 -7.21 1.71 -10.82
C MET A 113 -8.20 2.27 -11.84
N PHE A 114 -8.79 1.44 -12.71
CA PHE A 114 -9.86 1.90 -13.61
C PHE A 114 -11.15 2.13 -12.82
N GLN A 115 -11.45 1.27 -11.87
CA GLN A 115 -12.60 1.45 -10.97
C GLN A 115 -12.46 2.72 -10.12
N TRP A 116 -11.26 2.98 -9.59
CA TRP A 116 -10.95 4.26 -8.94
C TRP A 116 -11.19 5.45 -9.87
N ALA A 117 -10.70 5.39 -11.11
CA ALA A 117 -10.82 6.49 -12.06
C ALA A 117 -12.28 6.76 -12.46
N ALA A 118 -13.08 5.70 -12.67
CA ALA A 118 -14.49 5.84 -12.97
C ALA A 118 -15.29 6.46 -11.82
N TRP A 119 -15.10 5.94 -10.60
CA TRP A 119 -15.85 6.41 -9.43
C TRP A 119 -15.47 7.81 -8.97
N ARG A 120 -14.18 8.18 -9.02
CA ARG A 120 -13.80 9.57 -8.76
C ARG A 120 -14.34 10.53 -9.81
N THR A 121 -14.45 10.09 -11.08
CA THR A 121 -15.07 10.91 -12.11
C THR A 121 -16.54 11.13 -11.79
N ARG A 122 -17.29 10.09 -11.38
CA ARG A 122 -18.68 10.22 -10.90
C ARG A 122 -18.78 11.20 -9.72
N ASP A 123 -17.93 11.07 -8.71
CA ASP A 123 -18.11 11.78 -7.43
C ASP A 123 -17.51 13.19 -7.38
N LEU A 124 -16.43 13.44 -8.14
CA LEU A 124 -15.69 14.71 -8.12
C LEU A 124 -16.00 15.60 -9.32
N THR A 125 -16.98 15.23 -10.15
CA THR A 125 -17.52 16.10 -11.20
C THR A 125 -18.92 16.58 -10.80
N PRO A 126 -19.20 17.89 -10.83
CA PRO A 126 -20.46 18.43 -10.35
C PRO A 126 -21.64 18.20 -11.30
N THR A 127 -21.38 17.79 -12.54
CA THR A 127 -22.38 17.61 -13.59
C THR A 127 -22.13 16.32 -14.35
N VAL A 128 -23.21 15.68 -14.74
CA VAL A 128 -23.18 14.46 -15.57
C VAL A 128 -22.65 14.76 -16.96
N ASN A 129 -21.67 13.95 -17.41
CA ASN A 129 -21.20 13.92 -18.79
C ASN A 129 -21.37 12.50 -19.36
N ARG A 130 -22.30 12.34 -20.31
CA ARG A 130 -22.61 11.04 -20.91
C ARG A 130 -21.43 10.42 -21.66
N GLY A 131 -20.52 11.24 -22.20
CA GLY A 131 -19.31 10.73 -22.86
C GLY A 131 -18.37 10.04 -21.87
N ASP A 132 -18.21 10.63 -20.69
CA ASP A 132 -17.37 10.07 -19.62
C ASP A 132 -18.00 8.80 -19.05
N GLU A 133 -19.31 8.77 -18.83
CA GLU A 133 -20.06 7.58 -18.39
C GLU A 133 -19.86 6.42 -19.37
N GLN A 134 -20.10 6.65 -20.67
CA GLN A 134 -19.95 5.63 -21.70
C GLN A 134 -18.50 5.12 -21.80
N TYR A 135 -17.52 6.02 -21.68
CA TYR A 135 -16.10 5.68 -21.70
C TYR A 135 -15.74 4.75 -20.53
N TRP A 136 -16.12 5.13 -19.30
CA TRP A 136 -15.80 4.35 -18.11
C TRP A 136 -16.55 3.02 -18.07
N GLU A 137 -17.84 3.00 -18.41
CA GLU A 137 -18.58 1.74 -18.54
C GLU A 137 -17.95 0.79 -19.56
N GLY A 138 -17.45 1.32 -20.68
CA GLY A 138 -16.79 0.53 -21.71
C GLY A 138 -15.46 -0.09 -21.25
N LEU A 139 -14.77 0.54 -20.30
CA LEU A 139 -13.54 0.01 -19.72
C LEU A 139 -13.80 -0.99 -18.59
N LEU A 140 -14.77 -0.70 -17.71
CA LEU A 140 -15.11 -1.57 -16.58
C LEU A 140 -15.75 -2.91 -16.97
N ARG A 141 -16.25 -3.03 -18.21
CA ARG A 141 -16.83 -4.28 -18.75
C ARG A 141 -15.80 -5.25 -19.35
N ARG A 142 -14.53 -4.88 -19.44
CA ARG A 142 -13.46 -5.67 -20.06
C ARG A 142 -12.75 -6.52 -19.03
#